data_AF-A0A8S4PVB9-F1
#
_entry.id   AF-A0A8S4PVB9-F1
#
_cell.length_a   1.000
_cell.length_b   1.000
_cell.length_c   1.000
_cell.angle_alpha   90.00
_cell.angle_beta   90.00
_cell.angle_gamma   90.00
#
_symmetry.space_group_name_H-M   'P 1'
#
loop_
_entity.id
_entity.type
_entity.pdbx_description
1 polymer ?
#
loop_
_entity_poly.entity_id
_entity_poly.type
_entity_poly.pdbx_seq_one_letter_code
_entity_poly.pdbx_strand_id
1 'polypeptide(L)'
;MNVETLCYHFKASEYSPRSTIVESAPLLNSSQEQADKCMQLHAAHASKDGHSSIILLSNDTDVEVLCLYHQDSISAKLDVSTLASQLGHPLCKSLLGLHALSCCDSTSAFSMKGKQSIFQLAKVDNAMQ
;
A
#
# COMPACT_ATOMS: atom_id res chain seq x y z
N MET A 1 19.10 -6.56 -18.59
CA MET A 1 17.83 -6.39 -19.32
C MET A 1 16.83 -5.84 -18.32
N ASN A 2 16.26 -4.66 -18.55
CA ASN A 2 15.08 -4.22 -17.79
C ASN A 2 13.90 -5.04 -18.31
N VAL A 3 13.40 -5.96 -17.48
CA VAL A 3 12.18 -6.71 -17.79
C VAL A 3 11.03 -5.85 -17.26
N GLU A 4 10.33 -5.13 -18.15
CA GLU A 4 9.10 -4.45 -17.77
C GLU A 4 7.98 -5.48 -17.57
N THR A 5 7.25 -5.35 -16.46
CA THR A 5 6.09 -6.20 -16.19
C THR A 5 4.88 -5.64 -16.92
N LEU A 6 4.26 -6.47 -17.76
CA LEU A 6 3.03 -6.12 -18.47
C LEU A 6 1.82 -6.12 -17.53
N CYS A 7 0.97 -5.11 -17.66
CA CYS A 7 -0.23 -4.95 -16.85
C CYS A 7 -1.52 -5.11 -17.68
N TYR A 8 -2.59 -5.51 -17.00
CA TYR A 8 -3.88 -5.84 -17.62
C TYR A 8 -5.05 -5.41 -16.73
N HIS A 9 -6.17 -5.03 -17.36
CA HIS A 9 -7.46 -4.85 -16.71
C HIS A 9 -8.27 -6.14 -16.83
N PHE A 10 -8.89 -6.55 -15.73
CA PHE A 10 -9.77 -7.72 -15.66
C PHE A 10 -11.19 -7.25 -15.41
N LYS A 11 -12.13 -7.68 -16.26
CA LYS A 11 -13.57 -7.36 -16.13
C LYS A 11 -14.40 -8.63 -16.19
N ALA A 12 -15.49 -8.70 -15.42
CA ALA A 12 -16.44 -9.79 -15.55
C ALA A 12 -17.13 -9.72 -16.92
N SER A 13 -17.24 -10.86 -17.61
CA SER A 13 -17.97 -10.93 -18.88
C SER A 13 -19.48 -10.92 -18.65
N GLU A 14 -20.19 -10.06 -19.35
CA GLU A 14 -21.65 -10.00 -19.33
C GLU A 14 -22.30 -11.22 -20.01
N TYR A 15 -21.58 -11.86 -20.95
CA TYR A 15 -22.11 -12.96 -21.77
C TYR A 15 -21.90 -14.34 -21.15
N SER A 16 -20.91 -14.50 -20.27
CA SER A 16 -20.61 -15.78 -19.64
C SER A 16 -20.13 -15.56 -18.21
N PRO A 17 -20.93 -15.91 -17.18
CA PRO A 17 -20.68 -15.60 -15.77
C PRO A 17 -19.48 -16.34 -15.13
N ARG A 18 -18.69 -17.05 -15.94
CA ARG A 18 -17.41 -17.67 -15.54
C ARG A 18 -16.25 -17.28 -16.45
N SER A 19 -16.42 -16.22 -17.24
CA SER A 19 -15.38 -15.71 -18.12
C SER A 19 -14.98 -14.30 -17.73
N THR A 20 -13.70 -14.00 -17.91
CA THR A 20 -13.09 -12.72 -17.59
C THR A 20 -12.58 -12.11 -18.89
N ILE A 21 -12.95 -10.87 -19.16
CA ILE A 21 -12.38 -10.08 -20.25
C ILE A 21 -11.05 -9.52 -19.73
N VAL A 22 -9.99 -9.72 -20.51
CA VAL A 22 -8.65 -9.24 -20.21
C VAL A 22 -8.25 -8.22 -21.26
N GLU A 23 -7.98 -6.98 -20.83
CA GLU A 23 -7.52 -5.90 -21.69
C GLU A 23 -6.10 -5.50 -21.30
N SER A 24 -5.21 -5.28 -22.26
CA SER A 24 -3.87 -4.77 -21.95
C SER A 24 -3.95 -3.35 -21.39
N ALA A 25 -3.14 -3.05 -20.37
CA ALA A 25 -3.03 -1.73 -19.76
C ALA A 25 -1.57 -1.22 -19.83
N PRO A 26 -1.08 -0.78 -21.00
CA PRO A 26 0.32 -0.40 -21.19
C PRO A 26 0.77 0.76 -20.31
N LEU A 27 -0.15 1.69 -19.98
CA LEU A 27 0.12 2.83 -19.10
C LEU A 27 0.41 2.42 -17.66
N LEU A 28 0.07 1.19 -17.28
CA LEU A 28 0.31 0.62 -15.96
C LEU A 28 1.53 -0.29 -15.91
N ASN A 29 2.18 -0.54 -17.06
CA ASN A 29 3.41 -1.32 -17.11
C ASN A 29 4.45 -0.70 -16.20
N SER A 30 5.18 -1.54 -15.47
CA SER A 30 6.08 -1.09 -14.43
C SER A 30 7.38 -1.86 -14.46
N SER A 31 8.48 -1.13 -14.25
CA SER A 31 9.80 -1.70 -13.98
C SER A 31 10.09 -1.79 -12.48
N GLN A 32 9.13 -1.46 -11.61
CA GLN A 32 9.28 -1.63 -10.17
C GLN A 32 9.35 -3.13 -9.85
N GLU A 33 10.40 -3.51 -9.11
CA GLU A 33 10.67 -4.91 -8.79
C GLU A 33 9.68 -5.47 -7.76
N GLN A 34 9.21 -4.64 -6.82
CA GLN A 34 8.38 -5.08 -5.70
C GLN A 34 6.89 -4.80 -5.94
N ALA A 35 6.06 -5.80 -5.61
CA ALA A 35 4.62 -5.78 -5.86
C ALA A 35 3.89 -4.69 -5.05
N ASP A 36 4.31 -4.45 -3.82
CA ASP A 36 3.77 -3.42 -2.93
C ASP A 36 3.84 -2.01 -3.54
N LYS A 37 4.96 -1.65 -4.16
CA LYS A 37 5.14 -0.38 -4.88
C LYS A 37 4.27 -0.31 -6.13
N CYS A 38 4.19 -1.40 -6.90
CA CYS A 38 3.30 -1.48 -8.06
C CYS A 38 1.83 -1.24 -7.66
N MET A 39 1.37 -1.85 -6.55
CA MET A 39 0.01 -1.66 -6.04
C MET A 39 -0.29 -0.19 -5.71
N GLN A 40 0.66 0.54 -5.12
CA GLN A 40 0.49 1.97 -4.84
C GLN A 40 0.38 2.81 -6.12
N LEU A 41 1.20 2.51 -7.13
CA LEU A 41 1.13 3.20 -8.43
C LEU A 41 -0.20 2.96 -9.14
N HIS A 42 -0.68 1.71 -9.11
CA HIS A 42 -1.97 1.34 -9.68
C HIS A 42 -3.13 2.02 -8.94
N ALA A 43 -3.08 2.08 -7.60
CA ALA A 43 -4.07 2.82 -6.81
C ALA A 43 -4.07 4.32 -7.14
N ALA A 44 -2.89 4.93 -7.24
CA ALA A 44 -2.79 6.34 -7.63
C ALA A 44 -3.33 6.58 -9.06
N HIS A 45 -3.08 5.66 -9.99
CA HIS A 45 -3.64 5.75 -11.34
C HIS A 45 -5.17 5.64 -11.33
N ALA A 46 -5.73 4.62 -10.66
CA ALA A 46 -7.17 4.43 -10.55
C ALA A 46 -7.86 5.64 -9.90
N SER A 47 -7.23 6.24 -8.88
CA SER A 47 -7.75 7.48 -8.27
C SER A 47 -7.80 8.63 -9.27
N LYS A 48 -6.78 8.79 -10.11
CA LYS A 48 -6.73 9.81 -11.17
C LYS A 48 -7.72 9.54 -12.30
N ASP A 49 -8.04 8.27 -12.56
CA ASP A 49 -9.04 7.85 -13.55
C ASP A 49 -10.49 8.04 -13.06
N GLY A 50 -10.67 8.59 -11.85
CA GLY A 50 -11.98 8.96 -11.31
C GLY A 50 -12.62 7.94 -10.38
N HIS A 51 -11.90 6.88 -10.01
CA HIS A 51 -12.39 5.93 -9.01
C HIS A 51 -12.37 6.57 -7.61
N SER A 52 -13.52 6.60 -6.94
CA SER A 52 -13.69 7.22 -5.62
C SER A 52 -13.26 6.33 -4.45
N SER A 53 -13.17 5.02 -4.65
CA SER A 53 -12.82 4.04 -3.64
C SER A 53 -11.97 2.93 -4.25
N ILE A 54 -10.89 2.56 -3.56
CA ILE A 54 -9.93 1.55 -4.03
C ILE A 54 -9.68 0.55 -2.91
N ILE A 55 -9.77 -0.73 -3.23
CA ILE A 55 -9.49 -1.84 -2.32
C ILE A 55 -8.16 -2.46 -2.72
N LEU A 56 -7.20 -2.42 -1.80
CA LEU A 56 -5.93 -3.11 -1.93
C LEU A 56 -5.97 -4.35 -1.03
N LEU A 57 -6.09 -5.53 -1.64
CA LEU A 57 -6.11 -6.79 -0.91
C LEU A 57 -4.70 -7.36 -0.83
N SER A 58 -4.10 -7.32 0.36
CA SER A 58 -2.80 -7.93 0.65
C SER A 58 -2.75 -8.36 2.11
N ASN A 59 -2.01 -9.43 2.40
CA ASN A 59 -1.64 -9.82 3.76
C ASN A 59 -0.23 -9.34 4.15
N ASP A 60 0.40 -8.56 3.27
CA ASP A 60 1.73 -8.00 3.47
C ASP A 60 1.64 -6.68 4.23
N THR A 61 2.39 -6.58 5.34
CA THR A 61 2.46 -5.36 6.17
C THR A 61 3.08 -4.19 5.40
N ASP A 62 3.97 -4.45 4.44
CA ASP A 62 4.64 -3.41 3.66
C ASP A 62 3.61 -2.63 2.84
N VAL A 63 2.62 -3.33 2.26
CA VAL A 63 1.49 -2.73 1.55
C VAL A 63 0.66 -1.85 2.48
N GLU A 64 0.33 -2.34 3.68
CA GLU A 64 -0.49 -1.61 4.65
C GLU A 64 0.21 -0.33 5.14
N VAL A 65 1.51 -0.40 5.47
CA VAL A 65 2.31 0.74 5.89
C VAL A 65 2.40 1.79 4.77
N LEU A 66 2.62 1.35 3.52
CA LEU A 66 2.64 2.25 2.37
C LEU A 66 1.28 2.93 2.14
N CYS A 67 0.17 2.19 2.29
CA CYS A 67 -1.18 2.76 2.19
C CYS A 67 -1.41 3.85 3.25
N LEU A 68 -1.05 3.58 4.51
CA LEU A 68 -1.19 4.55 5.60
C LEU A 68 -0.33 5.81 5.36
N TYR A 69 0.87 5.64 4.81
CA TYR A 69 1.77 6.76 4.52
C TYR A 69 1.29 7.63 3.34
N HIS A 70 0.75 7.00 2.29
CA HIS A 70 0.32 7.66 1.06
C HIS A 70 -1.17 8.03 1.01
N GLN A 71 -1.94 7.76 2.06
CA GLN A 71 -3.38 8.02 2.09
C GLN A 71 -3.78 9.46 1.67
N ASP A 72 -2.99 10.47 2.03
CA ASP A 72 -3.29 11.87 1.68
C ASP A 72 -2.88 12.23 0.24
N SER A 73 -2.06 11.38 -0.38
CA SER A 73 -1.58 11.54 -1.76
C SER A 73 -2.53 10.90 -2.78
N ILE A 74 -3.36 9.95 -2.34
CA ILE A 74 -4.35 9.26 -3.17
C ILE A 74 -5.72 9.80 -2.79
N SER A 75 -6.35 10.56 -3.69
CA SER A 75 -7.64 11.21 -3.42
C SER A 75 -8.80 10.22 -3.24
N ALA A 76 -8.68 9.01 -3.78
CA ALA A 76 -9.64 7.94 -3.58
C ALA A 76 -9.56 7.41 -2.15
N LYS A 77 -10.72 7.02 -1.61
CA LYS A 77 -10.78 6.37 -0.30
C LYS A 77 -10.09 5.01 -0.35
N LEU A 78 -9.06 4.84 0.48
CA LEU A 78 -8.43 3.55 0.72
C LEU A 78 -9.07 2.87 1.94
N ASP A 79 -9.14 1.54 1.94
CA ASP A 79 -9.73 0.78 3.06
C ASP A 79 -8.97 0.95 4.40
N VAL A 80 -7.75 1.51 4.36
CA VAL A 80 -6.99 1.90 5.55
C VAL A 80 -7.47 3.19 6.21
N SER A 81 -8.46 3.90 5.64
CA SER A 81 -8.90 5.21 6.15
C SER A 81 -9.39 5.16 7.60
N THR A 82 -10.07 4.07 7.99
CA THR A 82 -10.52 3.87 9.37
C THR A 82 -9.34 3.70 10.31
N LEU A 83 -8.37 2.87 9.92
CA LEU A 83 -7.15 2.64 10.70
C LEU A 83 -6.33 3.94 10.82
N ALA A 84 -6.18 4.67 9.73
CA ALA A 84 -5.51 5.97 9.74
C ALA A 84 -6.15 6.97 10.70
N SER A 85 -7.48 7.01 10.73
CA SER A 85 -8.22 7.86 11.67
C SER A 85 -7.97 7.46 13.13
N GLN A 86 -7.79 6.16 13.41
CA GLN A 86 -7.49 5.65 14.75
C GLN A 86 -6.04 5.89 15.18
N LEU A 87 -5.10 5.82 14.22
CA LEU A 87 -3.67 5.99 14.49
C LEU A 87 -3.26 7.45 14.57
N GLY A 88 -3.97 8.33 13.86
CA GLY A 88 -3.62 9.74 13.74
C GLY A 88 -2.55 9.99 12.67
N HIS A 89 -2.65 11.16 12.05
CA HIS A 89 -1.80 11.56 10.93
C HIS A 89 -0.28 11.51 11.24
N PRO A 90 0.22 11.98 12.40
CA PRO A 90 1.65 11.94 12.67
C PRO A 90 2.21 10.52 12.78
N LEU A 91 1.44 9.60 13.38
CA LEU A 91 1.83 8.20 13.47
C LEU A 91 1.84 7.55 12.08
N CYS A 92 0.80 7.75 11.27
CA CYS A 92 0.76 7.25 9.88
C CYS A 92 1.98 7.70 9.05
N LYS A 93 2.41 8.96 9.19
CA LYS A 93 3.63 9.46 8.53
C LYS A 93 4.91 8.83 9.06
N SER A 94 4.96 8.56 10.36
CA SER A 94 6.14 7.98 11.02
C SER A 94 6.30 6.48 10.73
N LEU A 95 5.20 5.77 10.47
CA LEU A 95 5.19 4.31 10.27
C LEU A 95 6.14 3.84 9.17
N LEU A 96 6.28 4.57 8.07
CA LEU A 96 7.21 4.20 7.00
C LEU A 96 8.66 4.17 7.49
N GLY A 97 9.08 5.20 8.24
CA GLY A 97 10.42 5.26 8.84
C GLY A 97 10.61 4.23 9.94
N LEU A 98 9.61 4.05 10.80
CA LEU A 98 9.64 3.02 11.85
C LEU A 98 9.77 1.62 11.25
N HIS A 99 9.03 1.33 10.19
CA HIS A 99 9.08 0.06 9.47
C HIS A 99 10.45 -0.16 8.83
N ALA A 100 11.00 0.84 8.15
CA ALA A 100 12.34 0.77 7.56
C ALA A 100 13.45 0.49 8.59
N LEU A 101 13.34 1.01 9.82
CA LEU A 101 14.34 0.82 10.87
C LEU A 101 14.13 -0.46 11.68
N SER A 102 12.88 -0.82 11.94
CA SER A 102 12.54 -1.95 12.82
C SER A 102 12.37 -3.26 12.07
N CYS A 103 12.10 -3.20 10.77
CA CYS A 103 11.70 -4.40 10.05
C CYS A 103 11.74 -4.30 8.52
N CYS A 104 12.85 -4.74 7.95
CA CYS A 104 12.86 -5.38 6.65
C CYS A 104 13.30 -6.84 6.83
N ASP A 105 12.96 -7.72 5.89
CA ASP A 105 13.23 -9.18 5.91
C ASP A 105 14.69 -9.58 6.17
N SER A 106 15.64 -8.63 6.15
CA SER A 106 17.07 -8.91 6.17
C SER A 106 17.74 -8.64 7.51
N THR A 107 17.40 -7.55 8.22
CA THR A 107 17.91 -7.23 9.58
C THR A 107 17.15 -6.03 10.15
N SER A 108 16.77 -6.09 11.44
CA SER A 108 16.37 -4.90 12.21
C SER A 108 17.61 -4.07 12.55
N ALA A 109 17.52 -2.73 12.48
CA ALA A 109 18.58 -1.84 12.97
C ALA A 109 18.69 -1.85 14.51
N PHE A 110 17.67 -2.38 15.20
CA PHE A 110 17.61 -2.46 16.65
C PHE A 110 17.74 -3.90 17.14
N SER A 111 18.82 -4.17 17.88
CA SER A 111 18.99 -5.47 18.53
C SER A 111 17.84 -5.74 19.50
N MET A 112 17.23 -6.93 19.39
CA MET A 112 16.15 -7.42 20.26
C MET A 112 14.85 -6.58 20.26
N LYS A 113 14.67 -5.65 19.33
CA LYS A 113 13.43 -4.88 19.18
C LYS A 113 12.78 -5.20 17.83
N GLY A 114 11.55 -5.73 17.88
CA GLY A 114 10.75 -6.03 16.69
C GLY A 114 9.65 -5.00 16.41
N LYS A 115 8.91 -5.21 15.32
CA LYS A 115 7.80 -4.35 14.84
C LYS A 115 6.86 -3.89 15.96
N GLN A 116 6.36 -4.83 16.78
CA GLN A 116 5.37 -4.53 17.81
C GLN A 116 5.89 -3.61 18.92
N SER A 117 7.13 -3.83 19.39
CA SER A 117 7.70 -3.04 20.48
C SER A 117 7.93 -1.58 20.05
N ILE A 118 8.39 -1.38 18.81
CA ILE A 118 8.65 -0.04 18.28
C ILE A 118 7.34 0.67 17.94
N PHE A 119 6.36 -0.05 17.39
CA PHE A 119 5.03 0.50 17.16
C PHE A 119 4.34 0.95 18.45
N GLN A 120 4.43 0.16 19.52
CA GLN A 120 3.88 0.54 20.84
C GLN A 120 4.54 1.80 21.39
N LEU A 121 5.87 1.91 21.27
CA LEU A 121 6.60 3.11 21.71
C LEU A 121 6.13 4.35 20.95
N ALA A 122 6.06 4.27 19.63
CA ALA A 122 5.60 5.38 18.79
C ALA A 122 4.14 5.79 19.08
N LYS A 123 3.28 4.82 19.41
CA LYS A 123 1.89 5.09 19.79
C LYS A 123 1.79 5.82 21.14
N VAL A 124 2.66 5.49 22.11
CA VAL A 124 2.71 6.19 23.40
C VAL A 124 3.16 7.63 23.20
N ASP A 125 4.23 7.87 22.44
CA ASP A 125 4.72 9.22 22.16
C ASP A 125 3.67 10.08 21.44
N ASN A 126 2.91 9.49 20.51
CA ASN A 126 1.85 10.21 19.82
C ASN A 126 0.68 10.58 20.73
N ALA A 127 0.37 9.77 21.75
CA ALA A 127 -0.67 10.07 22.73
C ALA A 127 -0.26 11.15 23.76
N MET A 128 1.03 11.51 23.81
CA MET A 128 1.57 12.53 24.73
C MET A 128 1.79 13.90 24.07
N GLN A 129 1.50 14.04 22.77
CA GLN A 129 1.56 15.29 22.00
C GLN A 129 0.18 15.90 21.81
#